data_AF-A0A838EXY8-F1
#
_entry.id   AF-A0A838EXY8-F1
#
_cell.length_a   1.000
_cell.length_b   1.000
_cell.length_c   1.000
_cell.angle_alpha   90.00
_cell.angle_beta   90.00
_cell.angle_gamma   90.00
#
_symmetry.space_group_name_H-M   'P 1'
#
loop_
_entity.id
_entity.type
_entity.pdbx_description
1 polymer ?
#
loop_
_entity_poly.entity_id
_entity_poly.type
_entity_poly.pdbx_seq_one_letter_code
_entity_poly.pdbx_strand_id
1 'polypeptide(L)'
;MNKMVHLFEEFITKAINMTEAIIDSDYIETSKLENFTENRDRLLSVLDQISQKINWEEIPQENRNDLNRKIEFIKILDVKLLAKLQEHKEEVKKEIEQTFKQKENIKGYNLTDVK
;
A
#
# COMPACT_ATOMS: atom_id res chain seq x y z
N MET A 1 -29.25 -11.84 1.45
CA MET A 1 -28.25 -11.15 0.60
C MET A 1 -27.61 -12.17 -0.33
N ASN A 2 -27.39 -11.83 -1.60
CA ASN A 2 -26.79 -12.76 -2.58
C ASN A 2 -25.40 -13.22 -2.10
N LYS A 3 -25.10 -14.52 -2.21
CA LYS A 3 -23.81 -15.12 -1.77
C LYS A 3 -22.60 -14.41 -2.39
N MET A 4 -22.70 -14.01 -3.66
CA MET A 4 -21.62 -13.29 -4.34
C MET A 4 -21.39 -11.89 -3.77
N VAL A 5 -22.46 -11.20 -3.38
CA VAL A 5 -22.38 -9.87 -2.75
C VAL A 5 -21.71 -9.96 -1.38
N HIS A 6 -22.05 -10.98 -0.59
CA HIS A 6 -21.40 -11.19 0.70
C HIS A 6 -19.91 -11.50 0.55
N LEU A 7 -19.56 -12.39 -0.39
CA LEU A 7 -18.16 -12.70 -0.69
C LEU A 7 -17.39 -11.45 -1.16
N PHE A 8 -18.00 -10.62 -2.01
CA PHE A 8 -17.42 -9.36 -2.46
C PHE A 8 -17.13 -8.41 -1.29
N GLU A 9 -18.09 -8.29 -0.37
CA GLU A 9 -17.95 -7.48 0.85
C GLU A 9 -16.82 -7.98 1.78
N GLU A 10 -16.68 -9.30 1.94
CA GLU A 10 -15.59 -9.90 2.72
C GLU A 10 -14.23 -9.54 2.13
N PHE A 11 -14.08 -9.63 0.81
CA PHE A 11 -12.82 -9.28 0.14
C PHE A 11 -12.54 -7.77 0.13
N ILE A 12 -13.58 -6.92 0.09
CA ILE A 12 -13.42 -5.47 0.31
C ILE A 12 -12.89 -5.21 1.71
N THR A 13 -13.49 -5.82 2.73
CA THR A 13 -13.04 -5.67 4.12
C THR A 13 -11.60 -6.16 4.28
N LYS A 14 -11.24 -7.27 3.62
CA LYS A 14 -9.86 -7.76 3.60
C LYS A 14 -8.90 -6.75 2.95
N ALA A 15 -9.31 -6.10 1.87
CA ALA A 15 -8.50 -5.06 1.22
C ALA A 15 -8.26 -3.86 2.15
N ILE A 16 -9.30 -3.41 2.84
CA ILE A 16 -9.20 -2.35 3.86
C ILE A 16 -8.17 -2.74 4.93
N ASN A 17 -8.36 -3.90 5.57
CA ASN A 17 -7.49 -4.35 6.65
C ASN A 17 -6.03 -4.52 6.21
N MET A 18 -5.80 -5.02 5.00
CA MET A 18 -4.45 -5.15 4.43
C MET A 18 -3.80 -3.78 4.21
N THR A 19 -4.54 -2.82 3.64
CA THR A 19 -4.01 -1.47 3.41
C THR A 19 -3.75 -0.75 4.74
N GLU A 20 -4.63 -0.86 5.73
CA GLU A 20 -4.39 -0.27 7.05
C GLU A 20 -3.15 -0.87 7.72
N ALA A 21 -2.98 -2.19 7.68
CA ALA A 21 -1.84 -2.87 8.27
C ALA A 21 -0.49 -2.43 7.67
N ILE A 22 -0.44 -2.15 6.36
CA ILE A 22 0.80 -1.70 5.73
C ILE A 22 1.06 -0.20 5.98
N ILE A 23 0.01 0.63 6.11
CA ILE A 23 0.17 2.06 6.40
C ILE A 23 0.94 2.28 7.70
N ASP A 24 0.66 1.47 8.72
CA ASP A 24 1.29 1.59 10.04
C ASP A 24 2.54 0.69 10.21
N SER A 25 3.02 0.08 9.12
CA SER A 25 4.18 -0.81 9.15
C SER A 25 5.50 -0.08 9.01
N ASP A 26 6.58 -0.73 9.46
CA ASP A 26 7.95 -0.28 9.20
C ASP A 26 8.37 -0.68 7.78
N TYR A 27 8.72 0.32 6.97
CA TYR A 27 9.11 0.16 5.57
C TYR A 27 10.56 -0.27 5.36
N ILE A 28 11.37 -0.37 6.44
CA ILE A 28 12.74 -0.90 6.36
C ILE A 28 12.72 -2.36 5.87
N GLU A 29 11.69 -3.12 6.21
CA GLU A 29 11.52 -4.50 5.76
C GLU A 29 10.86 -4.56 4.36
N THR A 30 11.66 -4.38 3.31
CA THR A 30 11.17 -4.35 1.91
C THR A 30 10.38 -5.59 1.49
N SER A 31 10.73 -6.76 2.02
CA SER A 31 9.99 -8.01 1.74
C SER A 31 8.53 -7.97 2.19
N LYS A 32 8.18 -7.21 3.24
CA LYS A 32 6.78 -7.02 3.66
C LYS A 32 6.01 -6.20 2.64
N LEU A 33 6.63 -5.15 2.09
CA LEU A 33 6.03 -4.30 1.05
C LEU A 33 5.81 -5.08 -0.25
N GLU A 34 6.81 -5.86 -0.70
CA GLU A 34 6.69 -6.71 -1.89
C GLU A 34 5.55 -7.73 -1.75
N ASN A 35 5.53 -8.45 -0.63
CA ASN A 35 4.46 -9.40 -0.32
C ASN A 35 3.08 -8.72 -0.24
N PHE A 36 3.01 -7.52 0.33
CA PHE A 36 1.77 -6.74 0.36
C PHE A 36 1.29 -6.43 -1.07
N THR A 37 2.15 -5.89 -1.93
CA THR A 37 1.79 -5.52 -3.30
C THR A 37 1.30 -6.72 -4.10
N GLU A 38 2.03 -7.84 -4.08
CA GLU A 38 1.60 -9.06 -4.80
C GLU A 38 0.25 -9.58 -4.32
N ASN A 39 0.04 -9.60 -3.00
CA ASN A 39 -1.21 -10.07 -2.42
C ASN A 39 -2.36 -9.09 -2.69
N ARG A 40 -2.08 -7.78 -2.75
CA ARG A 40 -3.04 -6.73 -3.05
C ARG A 40 -3.51 -6.83 -4.50
N ASP A 41 -2.60 -7.05 -5.45
CA ASP A 41 -2.94 -7.22 -6.87
C ASP A 41 -3.81 -8.46 -7.10
N ARG A 42 -3.44 -9.59 -6.47
CA ARG A 42 -4.26 -10.82 -6.50
C ARG A 42 -5.65 -10.57 -5.93
N LEU A 43 -5.74 -9.86 -4.80
CA LEU A 43 -7.01 -9.53 -4.15
C LEU A 43 -7.90 -8.65 -5.03
N LEU A 44 -7.34 -7.62 -5.68
CA LEU A 44 -8.09 -6.76 -6.60
C LEU A 44 -8.59 -7.53 -7.83
N SER A 45 -7.78 -8.45 -8.36
CA SER A 45 -8.21 -9.33 -9.45
C SER A 45 -9.37 -10.23 -9.03
N VAL A 46 -9.34 -10.78 -7.81
CA VAL A 46 -10.46 -11.59 -7.27
C VAL A 46 -11.72 -10.73 -7.10
N LEU A 47 -11.58 -9.50 -6.59
CA LEU A 47 -12.71 -8.57 -6.46
C LEU A 47 -13.36 -8.28 -7.82
N ASP A 48 -12.56 -7.97 -8.85
CA ASP A 48 -13.04 -7.75 -10.21
C ASP A 48 -13.82 -8.97 -10.74
N GLN A 49 -13.26 -10.18 -10.60
CA GLN A 49 -13.92 -11.41 -11.03
C GLN A 49 -15.24 -11.69 -10.28
N ILE A 50 -15.32 -11.38 -8.99
CA ILE A 50 -16.56 -11.52 -8.22
C ILE A 50 -17.58 -10.47 -8.68
N SER A 51 -17.14 -9.23 -8.90
CA SER A 51 -18.02 -8.12 -9.30
C SER A 51 -18.76 -8.40 -10.61
N GLN A 52 -18.09 -9.08 -11.55
CA GLN A 52 -18.65 -9.48 -12.84
C GLN A 52 -19.74 -10.56 -12.72
N LYS A 53 -19.79 -11.30 -11.60
CA LYS A 53 -20.78 -12.34 -11.33
C LYS A 53 -22.01 -11.83 -10.58
N ILE A 54 -22.01 -10.57 -10.17
CA ILE A 54 -23.13 -9.96 -9.44
C ILE A 54 -24.04 -9.28 -10.44
N ASN A 55 -25.33 -9.63 -10.43
CA ASN A 55 -26.35 -8.81 -11.09
C ASN A 55 -26.66 -7.60 -10.21
N TRP A 56 -26.02 -6.46 -10.49
CA TRP A 56 -26.12 -5.24 -9.69
C TRP A 56 -27.51 -4.60 -9.71
N GLU A 57 -28.33 -4.87 -10.73
CA GLU A 57 -29.69 -4.35 -10.84
C GLU A 57 -30.63 -4.98 -9.80
N GLU A 58 -30.36 -6.22 -9.40
CA GLU A 58 -31.12 -6.96 -8.40
C GLU A 58 -30.70 -6.60 -6.96
N ILE A 59 -29.61 -5.84 -6.79
CA ILE A 59 -29.10 -5.49 -5.46
C ILE A 59 -29.77 -4.21 -4.97
N PRO A 60 -30.35 -4.21 -3.76
CA PRO A 60 -30.92 -3.01 -3.15
C PRO A 60 -29.94 -1.84 -3.21
N GLN A 61 -30.46 -0.65 -3.52
CA GLN A 61 -29.64 0.55 -3.66
C GLN A 61 -28.86 0.87 -2.38
N GLU A 62 -29.44 0.62 -1.21
CA GLU A 62 -28.77 0.79 0.09
C GLU A 62 -27.50 -0.07 0.20
N ASN A 63 -27.58 -1.36 -0.15
CA ASN A 63 -26.42 -2.25 -0.13
C ASN A 63 -25.35 -1.82 -1.14
N ARG A 64 -25.76 -1.37 -2.34
CA ARG A 64 -24.81 -0.82 -3.33
C ARG A 64 -24.11 0.43 -2.81
N ASN A 65 -24.84 1.32 -2.13
CA ASN A 65 -24.28 2.52 -1.54
C ASN A 65 -23.29 2.19 -0.43
N ASP A 66 -23.56 1.18 0.41
CA ASP A 66 -22.64 0.74 1.45
C ASP A 66 -21.34 0.18 0.85
N LEU A 67 -21.44 -0.70 -0.16
CA LEU A 67 -20.26 -1.23 -0.86
C LEU A 67 -19.46 -0.12 -1.53
N ASN A 68 -20.12 0.85 -2.16
CA ASN A 68 -19.46 2.00 -2.77
C ASN A 68 -18.72 2.84 -1.72
N ARG A 69 -19.30 3.07 -0.54
CA ARG A 69 -18.61 3.77 0.56
C ARG A 69 -17.33 3.03 0.99
N LYS A 70 -17.38 1.70 1.07
CA LYS A 70 -16.19 0.89 1.40
C LYS A 70 -15.13 0.96 0.31
N ILE A 71 -15.52 0.97 -0.97
CA ILE A 71 -14.61 1.16 -2.10
C ILE A 71 -13.97 2.55 -2.06
N GLU A 72 -14.74 3.60 -1.80
CA GLU A 72 -14.21 4.96 -1.64
C GLU A 72 -13.25 5.05 -0.45
N PHE A 73 -13.55 4.34 0.65
CA PHE A 73 -12.66 4.28 1.79
C PHE A 73 -11.31 3.62 1.45
N ILE A 74 -11.31 2.55 0.66
CA ILE A 74 -10.06 1.95 0.14
C ILE A 74 -9.24 2.99 -0.63
N LYS A 75 -9.85 3.79 -1.51
CA LYS A 75 -9.13 4.82 -2.28
C LYS A 75 -8.49 5.87 -1.37
N ILE A 76 -9.18 6.26 -0.30
CA ILE A 76 -8.64 7.18 0.71
C ILE A 76 -7.41 6.57 1.40
N LEU A 77 -7.49 5.29 1.77
CA LEU A 77 -6.36 4.57 2.35
C LEU A 77 -5.18 4.46 1.37
N ASP A 78 -5.44 4.18 0.10
CA ASP A 78 -4.40 4.09 -0.93
C ASP A 78 -3.68 5.44 -1.12
N VAL A 79 -4.40 6.56 -1.10
CA VAL A 79 -3.80 7.91 -1.10
C VAL A 79 -2.91 8.14 0.13
N LYS A 80 -3.39 7.74 1.32
CA LYS A 80 -2.63 7.85 2.57
C LYS A 80 -1.35 7.01 2.53
N LEU A 81 -1.43 5.77 2.02
CA LEU A 81 -0.29 4.88 1.85
C LEU A 81 0.74 5.47 0.88
N LEU A 82 0.30 6.00 -0.26
CA LEU A 82 1.19 6.64 -1.23
C LEU A 82 1.96 7.82 -0.63
N ALA A 83 1.28 8.66 0.16
CA ALA A 83 1.95 9.76 0.86
C ALA A 83 3.05 9.26 1.80
N LYS A 84 2.76 8.21 2.59
CA LYS A 84 3.71 7.58 3.51
C LYS A 84 4.93 6.96 2.81
N LEU A 85 4.70 6.25 1.71
CA LEU A 85 5.79 5.66 0.91
C LEU A 85 6.66 6.76 0.26
N GLN A 86 6.06 7.88 -0.14
CA GLN A 86 6.79 9.01 -0.68
C GLN A 86 7.63 9.73 0.39
N GLU A 87 7.12 9.89 1.61
CA GLU A 87 7.89 10.39 2.76
C GLU A 87 9.12 9.50 3.00
N HIS A 88 8.93 8.19 3.10
CA HIS A 88 10.00 7.23 3.34
C HIS A 88 11.06 7.23 2.23
N LYS A 89 10.63 7.33 0.96
CA LYS A 89 11.55 7.45 -0.19
C LYS A 89 12.47 8.68 -0.05
N GLU A 90 11.95 9.82 0.39
CA GLU A 90 12.76 11.02 0.60
C GLU A 90 13.70 10.89 1.80
N GLU A 91 13.30 10.18 2.86
CA GLU A 91 14.16 9.85 4.00
C GLU A 91 15.35 9.00 3.57
N VAL A 92 15.09 7.87 2.89
CA VAL A 92 16.14 6.97 2.37
C VAL A 92 17.09 7.72 1.43
N LYS A 93 16.56 8.61 0.58
CA LYS A 93 17.39 9.44 -0.30
C LYS A 93 18.35 10.34 0.50
N LYS A 94 17.88 10.98 1.56
CA LYS A 94 18.73 11.81 2.44
C LYS A 94 19.81 10.97 3.13
N GLU A 95 19.47 9.78 3.61
CA GLU A 95 20.43 8.86 4.24
C GLU A 95 21.54 8.45 3.27
N ILE A 96 21.17 8.14 2.02
CA ILE A 96 22.12 7.85 0.95
C ILE A 96 23.06 9.03 0.72
N GLU A 97 22.52 10.24 0.55
CA GLU A 97 23.32 11.47 0.34
C GLU A 97 24.28 11.74 1.52
N GLN A 98 23.82 11.57 2.76
CA GLN A 98 24.66 11.71 3.95
C GLN A 98 25.78 10.67 3.97
N THR A 99 25.46 9.41 3.66
CA THR A 99 26.45 8.31 3.60
C THR A 99 27.54 8.58 2.57
N PHE A 100 27.19 9.12 1.40
CA PHE A 100 28.17 9.48 0.39
C PHE A 100 29.05 10.67 0.82
N LYS A 101 28.46 11.74 1.37
CA LYS A 101 29.22 12.89 1.90
C LYS A 101 30.20 12.48 3.01
N GLN A 102 29.78 11.60 3.92
CA GLN A 102 30.66 11.07 4.97
C GLN A 102 31.83 10.27 4.38
N LYS A 103 31.58 9.41 3.39
CA LYS A 103 32.65 8.65 2.70
C LYS A 103 33.64 9.57 1.98
N GLU A 104 33.19 10.66 1.37
CA GLU A 104 34.08 11.66 0.77
C GLU A 104 34.93 12.40 1.81
N ASN A 105 34.32 12.81 2.94
CA ASN A 105 35.04 13.46 4.03
C ASN A 105 36.11 12.54 4.66
N ILE A 106 35.82 11.24 4.82
CA ILE A 106 36.80 10.25 5.32
C ILE A 106 37.95 10.07 4.32
N LYS A 107 37.67 10.01 3.01
CA LYS A 107 38.72 9.95 1.98
C LYS A 107 39.58 11.22 1.95
N GLY A 108 38.99 12.39 2.21
CA GLY A 108 39.71 13.65 2.31
C GLY A 108 40.66 13.72 3.52
N TYR A 109 40.22 13.23 4.68
CA TYR A 109 41.05 13.17 5.90
C TYR A 109 42.30 12.30 5.74
N ASN A 110 42.20 11.17 5.04
CA ASN A 110 43.34 10.27 4.79
C ASN A 110 44.42 10.85 3.86
N LEU A 111 44.15 11.93 3.13
CA LEU A 111 45.13 12.60 2.27
C LEU A 111 45.90 13.72 3.00
N THR A 112 45.40 14.18 4.16
CA THR A 112 46.03 15.25 4.94
C THR A 112 47.05 14.78 5.98
N ASP A 113 47.02 13.49 6.37
CA ASP A 113 47.93 12.93 7.38
C ASP A 113 49.15 12.18 6.80
N VAL A 114 49.37 12.25 5.48
CA VAL A 114 50.60 11.76 4.83
C VAL A 114 51.48 12.96 4.49
N LYS A 115 52.20 13.48 5.48
CA LYS A 115 53.36 14.37 5.29
C LYS A 115 54.53 13.90 6.14
#